data_AF-A0A6A0ASY3-F1
#
_entry.id   AF-A0A6A0ASY3-F1
#
_cell.length_a   1.000
_cell.length_b   1.000
_cell.length_c   1.000
_cell.angle_alpha   90.00
_cell.angle_beta   90.00
_cell.angle_gamma   90.00
#
_symmetry.space_group_name_H-M   'P 1'
#
loop_
_entity.id
_entity.type
_entity.pdbx_description
1 polymer ?
#
loop_
_entity_poly.entity_id
_entity_poly.type
_entity_poly.pdbx_seq_one_letter_code
_entity_poly.pdbx_strand_id
1 'polypeptide(L)'
;MVDHVDTQGEENGTTYKVTVRNVAGHTTVGNRNRVSGGIGAPTGPDSAVTSEQVQELRDEFARVRGLIEEADGAGEREKGAAADRLEELEESITGDQPDVRTMTKVHAWFAQRLPAVLGAVSSLLLHPTAALLAQAAGEDVAARFGELLQSLGSAAGES
;
A
#
# COMPACT_ATOMS: atom_id res chain seq x y z
N MET A 1 13.99 -47.86 -17.12
CA MET A 1 15.33 -47.65 -17.71
C MET A 1 15.53 -46.15 -17.78
N VAL A 2 16.42 -45.47 -17.06
CA VAL A 2 17.46 -45.80 -16.07
C VAL A 2 17.54 -44.51 -15.22
N ASP A 3 17.10 -44.54 -13.97
CA ASP A 3 17.94 -44.46 -12.76
C ASP A 3 19.01 -43.35 -12.76
N HIS A 4 18.83 -42.35 -11.89
CA HIS A 4 19.91 -41.89 -11.03
C HIS A 4 19.30 -41.40 -9.71
N VAL A 5 19.43 -42.23 -8.67
CA VAL A 5 19.39 -41.77 -7.29
C VAL A 5 20.77 -41.20 -6.96
N ASP A 6 20.82 -39.98 -6.43
CA ASP A 6 21.92 -39.56 -5.57
C ASP A 6 21.34 -38.89 -4.33
N THR A 7 21.63 -39.51 -3.20
CA THR A 7 21.39 -39.01 -1.85
C THR A 7 22.74 -38.75 -1.22
N GLN A 8 23.08 -37.48 -0.95
CA GLN A 8 23.96 -36.99 0.12
C GLN A 8 23.99 -35.46 -0.04
N GLY A 9 23.60 -34.64 0.93
CA GLY A 9 24.24 -34.49 2.23
C GLY A 9 24.76 -33.04 2.30
N GLU A 10 24.73 -32.46 3.49
CA GLU A 10 25.32 -31.18 3.88
C GLU A 10 24.49 -29.89 3.74
N GLU A 11 24.55 -29.18 4.86
CA GLU A 11 23.97 -27.91 5.17
C GLU A 11 24.48 -26.85 4.21
N ASN A 12 23.57 -26.31 3.39
CA ASN A 12 23.69 -24.94 2.96
C ASN A 12 22.29 -24.37 2.85
N GLY A 13 22.01 -23.36 3.67
CA GLY A 13 20.78 -22.58 3.60
C GLY A 13 20.69 -21.92 2.23
N THR A 14 20.23 -22.69 1.25
CA THR A 14 20.16 -22.29 -0.14
C THR A 14 19.08 -21.22 -0.21
N THR A 15 19.50 -19.97 -0.18
CA THR A 15 18.61 -18.83 -0.37
C THR A 15 18.26 -18.82 -1.85
N TYR A 16 17.11 -19.37 -2.20
CA TYR A 16 16.58 -19.30 -3.56
C TYR A 16 16.12 -17.87 -3.82
N LYS A 17 16.97 -17.07 -4.48
CA LYS A 17 16.57 -15.76 -5.00
C LYS A 17 15.81 -15.96 -6.31
N VAL A 18 14.50 -16.11 -6.22
CA VAL A 18 13.62 -16.19 -7.39
C VAL A 18 13.20 -14.76 -7.78
N THR A 19 13.71 -14.28 -8.91
CA THR A 19 13.23 -13.03 -9.53
C THR A 19 12.14 -13.39 -10.53
N VAL A 20 10.87 -13.26 -10.14
CA VAL A 20 9.73 -13.47 -11.03
C VAL A 20 9.35 -12.13 -11.68
N ARG A 21 9.25 -12.08 -13.01
CA ARG A 21 8.66 -10.95 -13.74
C ARG A 21 7.34 -11.40 -14.34
N ASN A 22 6.24 -10.75 -13.94
CA ASN A 22 4.86 -10.96 -14.38
C ASN A 22 4.31 -12.37 -14.12
N VAL A 23 3.49 -12.52 -13.08
CA VAL A 23 2.72 -13.75 -12.83
C VAL A 23 1.30 -13.42 -12.39
N ALA A 24 0.32 -13.90 -13.15
CA ALA A 24 -1.02 -14.17 -12.66
C ALA A 24 -0.99 -15.57 -12.01
N GLY A 25 -1.09 -15.63 -10.67
CA GLY A 25 -1.15 -16.86 -9.90
C GLY A 25 0.21 -17.43 -9.51
N HIS A 26 0.67 -17.12 -8.30
CA HIS A 26 1.75 -17.84 -7.64
C HIS A 26 1.27 -18.37 -6.28
N THR A 27 1.58 -19.62 -5.96
CA THR A 27 1.41 -20.21 -4.63
C THR A 27 2.78 -20.66 -4.13
N THR A 28 3.28 -20.02 -3.06
CA THR A 28 4.52 -20.43 -2.38
C THR A 28 4.16 -21.33 -1.19
N VAL A 29 4.69 -22.55 -1.13
CA VAL A 29 4.53 -23.43 0.04
C VAL A 29 5.91 -23.77 0.61
N GLY A 30 6.16 -23.39 1.85
CA GLY A 30 7.43 -23.61 2.56
C GLY A 30 7.48 -22.81 3.87
N ASN A 31 8.18 -23.32 4.88
CA ASN A 31 8.30 -22.65 6.18
C ASN A 31 9.45 -21.62 6.14
N ARG A 32 9.18 -20.35 6.52
CA ARG A 32 10.06 -19.16 6.38
C ARG A 32 10.28 -18.63 4.95
N ASN A 33 9.22 -18.50 4.16
CA ASN A 33 9.30 -17.77 2.89
C ASN A 33 9.28 -16.25 3.12
N ARG A 34 10.32 -15.55 2.63
CA ARG A 34 10.33 -14.08 2.50
C ARG A 34 10.14 -13.71 1.04
N VAL A 35 8.89 -13.42 0.65
CA VAL A 35 8.56 -12.97 -0.70
C VAL A 35 8.73 -11.46 -0.76
N SER A 36 9.85 -11.00 -1.33
CA SER A 36 10.01 -9.59 -1.73
C SER A 36 9.66 -9.47 -3.21
N GLY A 37 8.38 -9.31 -3.51
CA GLY A 37 7.90 -8.99 -4.85
C GLY A 37 7.99 -7.48 -5.07
N GLY A 38 8.82 -7.03 -6.00
CA GLY A 38 8.62 -5.72 -6.61
C GLY A 38 7.33 -5.80 -7.41
N ILE A 39 6.22 -5.34 -6.82
CA ILE A 39 4.94 -5.21 -7.51
C ILE A 39 5.19 -4.23 -8.66
N GLY A 40 5.39 -4.78 -9.86
CA GLY A 40 5.46 -4.10 -11.15
C GLY A 40 6.05 -2.69 -11.13
N ALA A 41 7.39 -2.56 -11.11
CA ALA A 41 8.00 -1.38 -11.70
C ALA A 41 7.97 -1.56 -13.23
N PRO A 42 7.18 -0.80 -14.00
CA PRO A 42 7.34 -0.79 -15.44
C PRO A 42 8.71 -0.19 -15.75
N THR A 43 9.73 -1.02 -15.99
CA THR A 43 11.02 -0.54 -16.50
C THR A 43 10.84 -0.05 -17.94
N GLY A 44 10.40 1.20 -18.07
CA GLY A 44 10.24 1.95 -19.31
C GLY A 44 9.92 3.41 -19.00
N PRO A 45 10.19 4.35 -19.92
CA PRO A 45 9.88 5.78 -19.77
C PRO A 45 8.37 6.09 -19.59
N ASP A 46 7.51 5.07 -19.66
CA ASP A 46 6.09 5.04 -19.28
C ASP A 46 5.84 4.94 -17.75
N SER A 47 6.87 5.06 -16.91
CA SER A 47 6.74 5.03 -15.43
C SER A 47 6.10 6.28 -14.82
N ALA A 48 5.72 7.26 -15.64
CA ALA A 48 5.01 8.44 -15.17
C ALA A 48 3.57 8.06 -14.81
N VAL A 49 3.14 8.42 -13.60
CA VAL A 49 1.75 8.27 -13.19
C VAL A 49 0.86 9.00 -14.19
N THR A 50 -0.08 8.29 -14.81
CA THR A 50 -0.94 8.89 -15.84
C THR A 50 -2.05 9.71 -15.19
N SER A 51 -2.57 10.71 -15.90
CA SER A 51 -3.73 11.49 -15.43
C SER A 51 -4.95 10.61 -15.15
N GLU A 52 -5.11 9.51 -15.89
CA GLU A 52 -6.17 8.51 -15.65
C GLU A 52 -5.97 7.81 -14.29
N GLN A 53 -4.75 7.39 -13.95
CA GLN A 53 -4.46 6.75 -12.66
C GLN A 53 -4.67 7.70 -11.47
N VAL A 54 -4.36 8.99 -11.65
CA VAL A 54 -4.65 10.02 -10.63
C VAL A 54 -6.16 10.23 -10.52
N GLN A 55 -6.89 10.22 -11.64
CA GLN A 55 -8.34 10.33 -11.63
C GLN A 55 -9.00 9.13 -10.94
N GLU A 56 -8.54 7.91 -11.19
CA GLU A 56 -9.03 6.71 -10.49
C GLU A 56 -8.81 6.80 -8.97
N LEU A 57 -7.64 7.31 -8.55
CA LEU A 57 -7.36 7.55 -7.14
C LEU A 57 -8.33 8.58 -6.55
N ARG A 58 -8.62 9.66 -7.27
CA ARG A 58 -9.60 10.69 -6.85
C ARG A 58 -11.02 10.15 -6.75
N ASP A 59 -11.42 9.27 -7.65
CA ASP A 59 -12.71 8.58 -7.57
C ASP A 59 -12.81 7.72 -6.32
N GLU A 60 -11.74 7.02 -5.93
CA GLU A 60 -11.70 6.30 -4.65
C GLU A 60 -11.78 7.26 -3.44
N PHE A 61 -11.13 8.44 -3.49
CA PHE A 61 -11.32 9.48 -2.46
C PHE A 61 -12.79 9.93 -2.36
N ALA A 62 -13.45 10.17 -3.49
CA ALA A 62 -14.86 10.53 -3.52
C ALA A 62 -15.75 9.44 -2.93
N ARG A 63 -15.43 8.16 -3.18
CA ARG A 63 -16.11 7.02 -2.56
C ARG A 63 -15.95 7.02 -1.04
N VAL A 64 -14.73 7.22 -0.53
CA VAL A 64 -14.48 7.29 0.92
C VAL A 64 -15.21 8.46 1.56
N ARG A 65 -15.32 9.61 0.88
CA ARG A 65 -16.13 10.74 1.35
C ARG A 65 -17.59 10.34 1.56
N GLY A 66 -18.18 9.61 0.61
CA GLY A 66 -19.53 9.07 0.77
C GLY A 66 -19.66 8.16 2.00
N LEU A 67 -18.68 7.30 2.26
CA LEU A 67 -18.67 6.45 3.46
C LEU A 67 -18.59 7.27 4.76
N ILE A 68 -17.90 8.41 4.77
CA ILE A 68 -17.86 9.32 5.93
C ILE A 68 -19.24 9.95 6.17
N GLU A 69 -19.93 10.37 5.11
CA GLU A 69 -21.28 10.94 5.21
C GLU A 69 -22.29 9.91 5.72
N GLU A 70 -22.15 8.65 5.29
CA GLU A 70 -22.98 7.52 5.72
C GLU A 70 -22.54 6.88 7.04
N ALA A 71 -21.41 7.30 7.62
CA ALA A 71 -20.88 6.71 8.85
C ALA A 71 -21.90 6.85 10.00
N ASP A 72 -22.41 5.71 10.45
CA ASP A 72 -23.34 5.64 11.58
C ASP A 72 -22.60 5.90 12.90
N GLY A 73 -23.25 6.57 13.85
CA GLY A 73 -22.66 6.92 15.15
C GLY A 73 -21.68 8.11 15.16
N ALA A 74 -21.29 8.65 14.00
CA ALA A 74 -20.50 9.88 13.92
C ALA A 74 -21.41 11.13 13.87
N GLY A 75 -21.15 12.12 14.72
CA GLY A 75 -21.86 13.40 14.66
C GLY A 75 -21.49 14.22 13.41
N GLU A 76 -22.34 15.18 13.01
CA GLU A 76 -22.07 16.08 11.87
C GLU A 76 -20.70 16.79 11.97
N ARG A 77 -20.29 17.13 13.20
CA ARG A 77 -18.97 17.74 13.45
C ARG A 77 -17.81 16.79 13.14
N GLU A 78 -17.93 15.52 13.51
CA GLU A 78 -16.90 14.51 13.21
C GLU A 78 -16.86 14.19 11.71
N LYS A 79 -18.03 14.11 11.05
CA LYS A 79 -18.11 13.94 9.60
C LYS A 79 -17.46 15.10 8.85
N GLY A 80 -17.71 16.34 9.26
CA GLY A 80 -17.06 17.52 8.70
C GLY A 80 -15.55 17.52 8.91
N ALA A 81 -15.07 17.18 10.11
CA ALA A 81 -13.65 17.06 10.39
C ALA A 81 -12.98 15.92 9.61
N ALA A 82 -13.71 14.83 9.38
CA ALA A 82 -13.23 13.70 8.60
C ALA A 82 -13.13 14.03 7.10
N ALA A 83 -14.08 14.79 6.55
CA ALA A 83 -14.00 15.28 5.19
C ALA A 83 -12.77 16.21 4.99
N ASP A 84 -12.53 17.11 5.93
CA ASP A 84 -11.34 17.99 5.94
C ASP A 84 -10.03 17.19 6.00
N ARG A 85 -9.97 16.15 6.84
CA ARG A 85 -8.82 15.24 6.91
C ARG A 85 -8.63 14.41 5.66
N LEU A 86 -9.72 14.02 5.00
CA LEU A 86 -9.66 13.27 3.76
C LEU A 86 -9.13 14.15 2.61
N GLU A 87 -9.48 15.43 2.58
CA GLU A 87 -8.94 16.42 1.64
C GLU A 87 -7.43 16.65 1.90
N GLU A 88 -7.04 16.86 3.16
CA GLU A 88 -5.62 16.95 3.56
C GLU A 88 -4.83 15.70 3.14
N LEU A 89 -5.44 14.51 3.21
CA LEU A 89 -4.84 13.28 2.73
C LEU A 89 -4.69 13.28 1.20
N GLU A 90 -5.73 13.64 0.45
CA GLU A 90 -5.68 13.70 -1.03
C GLU A 90 -4.56 14.62 -1.50
N GLU A 91 -4.45 15.81 -0.93
CA GLU A 91 -3.39 16.77 -1.24
C GLU A 91 -2.01 16.21 -0.88
N SER A 92 -1.90 15.53 0.26
CA SER A 92 -0.63 14.91 0.67
C SER A 92 -0.19 13.76 -0.23
N ILE A 93 -1.11 13.09 -0.95
CA ILE A 93 -0.75 12.02 -1.91
C ILE A 93 -0.50 12.60 -3.31
N THR A 94 -1.38 13.48 -3.78
CA THR A 94 -1.41 13.95 -5.18
C THR A 94 -0.65 15.26 -5.41
N GLY A 95 -0.18 15.91 -4.35
CA GLY A 95 0.66 17.10 -4.43
C GLY A 95 2.00 16.83 -5.14
N ASP A 96 2.69 17.91 -5.49
CA ASP A 96 4.00 17.87 -6.19
C ASP A 96 5.04 17.02 -5.45
N GLN A 97 4.99 17.04 -4.11
CA GLN A 97 5.77 16.18 -3.24
C GLN A 97 4.85 15.49 -2.22
N PRO A 98 4.73 14.15 -2.26
CA PRO A 98 3.93 13.40 -1.31
C PRO A 98 4.46 13.55 0.12
N ASP A 99 3.59 13.99 1.04
CA ASP A 99 3.96 14.21 2.44
C ASP A 99 3.55 13.02 3.33
N VAL A 100 4.42 12.01 3.39
CA VAL A 100 4.20 10.77 4.16
C VAL A 100 3.92 11.04 5.64
N ARG A 101 4.47 12.13 6.19
CA ARG A 101 4.24 12.52 7.59
C ARG A 101 2.77 12.92 7.81
N THR A 102 2.19 13.67 6.90
CA THR A 102 0.77 14.07 6.94
C THR A 102 -0.12 12.86 6.70
N MET A 103 0.20 12.01 5.74
CA MET A 103 -0.52 10.74 5.53
C MET A 103 -0.62 9.91 6.82
N THR A 104 0.51 9.77 7.54
CA THR A 104 0.57 9.04 8.81
C THR A 104 -0.31 9.69 9.89
N LYS A 105 -0.27 11.02 10.00
CA LYS A 105 -1.08 11.77 10.97
C LYS A 105 -2.57 11.64 10.69
N VAL A 106 -2.97 11.76 9.43
CA VAL A 106 -4.37 11.61 9.02
C VAL A 106 -4.85 10.20 9.29
N HIS A 107 -4.08 9.18 8.90
CA HIS A 107 -4.42 7.78 9.18
C HIS A 107 -4.61 7.52 10.67
N ALA A 108 -3.68 7.99 11.51
CA ALA A 108 -3.79 7.88 12.96
C ALA A 108 -4.99 8.64 13.53
N TRP A 109 -5.38 9.77 12.93
CA TRP A 109 -6.58 10.51 13.33
C TRP A 109 -7.84 9.70 13.07
N PHE A 110 -7.96 9.09 11.88
CA PHE A 110 -9.10 8.22 11.54
C PHE A 110 -9.17 7.00 12.46
N ALA A 111 -8.02 6.41 12.81
CA ALA A 111 -7.98 5.28 13.74
C ALA A 111 -8.54 5.63 15.12
N GLN A 112 -8.30 6.86 15.59
CA GLN A 112 -8.76 7.32 16.90
C GLN A 112 -10.20 7.85 16.90
N ARG A 113 -10.63 8.49 15.80
CA ARG A 113 -11.89 9.23 15.75
C ARG A 113 -13.01 8.49 15.03
N LEU A 114 -12.69 7.83 13.91
CA LEU A 114 -13.66 7.16 13.06
C LEU A 114 -13.11 5.80 12.59
N PRO A 115 -12.93 4.84 13.51
CA PRO A 115 -12.39 3.53 13.16
C PRO A 115 -13.24 2.79 12.12
N ALA A 116 -14.54 3.09 12.02
CA ALA A 116 -15.45 2.51 11.04
C ALA A 116 -15.04 2.79 9.57
N VAL A 117 -14.39 3.92 9.29
CA VAL A 117 -13.92 4.27 7.94
C VAL A 117 -12.42 4.05 7.75
N LEU A 118 -11.68 3.68 8.81
CA LEU A 118 -10.23 3.50 8.77
C LEU A 118 -9.79 2.49 7.72
N GLY A 119 -10.54 1.41 7.53
CA GLY A 119 -10.24 0.41 6.51
C GLY A 119 -10.25 0.99 5.10
N ALA A 120 -11.21 1.87 4.81
CA ALA A 120 -11.30 2.54 3.51
C ALA A 120 -10.15 3.54 3.32
N VAL A 121 -9.81 4.32 4.36
CA VAL A 121 -8.65 5.23 4.33
C VAL A 121 -7.33 4.46 4.16
N SER A 122 -7.20 3.29 4.79
CA SER A 122 -6.02 2.43 4.64
C SER A 122 -5.92 1.88 3.21
N SER A 123 -7.06 1.58 2.57
CA SER A 123 -7.11 1.13 1.17
C SER A 123 -6.61 2.22 0.20
N LEU A 124 -6.90 3.50 0.46
CA LEU A 124 -6.36 4.62 -0.33
C LEU A 124 -4.83 4.68 -0.26
N LEU A 125 -4.25 4.47 0.92
CA LEU A 125 -2.79 4.44 1.10
C LEU A 125 -2.15 3.21 0.46
N LEU A 126 -2.88 2.09 0.37
CA LEU A 126 -2.42 0.87 -0.30
C LEU A 126 -2.63 0.92 -1.83
N HIS A 127 -3.23 1.99 -2.36
CA HIS A 127 -3.53 2.11 -3.78
C HIS A 127 -2.23 2.17 -4.60
N PRO A 128 -2.14 1.44 -5.74
CA PRO A 128 -0.92 1.40 -6.56
C PRO A 128 -0.48 2.78 -7.04
N THR A 129 -1.41 3.67 -7.37
CA THR A 129 -1.12 5.06 -7.74
C THR A 129 -0.38 5.82 -6.64
N ALA A 130 -0.73 5.63 -5.36
CA ALA A 130 -0.05 6.30 -4.25
C ALA A 130 1.41 5.85 -4.13
N ALA A 131 1.67 4.55 -4.31
CA ALA A 131 3.01 3.99 -4.32
C ALA A 131 3.84 4.48 -5.53
N LEU A 132 3.22 4.62 -6.69
CA LEU A 132 3.87 5.16 -7.89
C LEU A 132 4.20 6.65 -7.73
N LEU A 133 3.29 7.44 -7.14
CA LEU A 133 3.53 8.86 -6.83
C LEU A 133 4.70 9.03 -5.84
N ALA A 134 4.74 8.21 -4.78
CA ALA A 134 5.86 8.22 -3.83
C ALA A 134 7.20 7.87 -4.49
N GLN A 135 7.22 6.91 -5.42
CA GLN A 135 8.41 6.56 -6.20
C GLN A 135 8.84 7.68 -7.15
N ALA A 136 7.89 8.33 -7.83
CA ALA A 136 8.16 9.44 -8.74
C ALA A 136 8.73 10.67 -8.01
N ALA A 137 8.34 10.87 -6.74
CA ALA A 137 8.85 11.95 -5.90
C ALA A 137 10.26 11.72 -5.34
N GLY A 138 10.79 10.50 -5.45
CA GLY A 138 12.16 10.16 -5.10
C GLY A 138 12.30 9.06 -4.04
N GLU A 139 13.52 8.52 -3.94
CA GLU A 139 13.82 7.31 -3.16
C GLU A 139 13.61 7.50 -1.63
N ASP A 140 13.87 8.71 -1.09
CA ASP A 140 13.61 9.02 0.33
C ASP A 140 12.11 9.00 0.66
N VAL A 141 11.27 9.57 -0.23
CA VAL A 141 9.81 9.57 -0.07
C VAL A 141 9.27 8.16 -0.20
N ALA A 142 9.73 7.41 -1.21
CA ALA A 142 9.35 6.02 -1.42
C ALA A 142 9.73 5.12 -0.24
N ALA A 143 10.91 5.32 0.36
CA ALA A 143 11.35 4.57 1.53
C ALA A 143 10.43 4.81 2.74
N ARG A 144 10.16 6.08 3.06
CA ARG A 144 9.24 6.44 4.16
C ARG A 144 7.82 5.92 3.92
N PHE A 145 7.35 6.00 2.67
CA PHE A 145 6.04 5.46 2.31
C PHE A 145 6.01 3.94 2.50
N GLY A 146 7.08 3.23 2.13
CA GLY A 146 7.23 1.80 2.39
C GLY A 146 7.25 1.44 3.89
N GLU A 147 7.84 2.29 4.74
CA GLU A 147 7.77 2.13 6.20
C GLU A 147 6.34 2.31 6.73
N LEU A 148 5.61 3.31 6.23
CA LEU A 148 4.20 3.51 6.54
C LEU A 148 3.39 2.25 6.19
N LEU A 149 3.54 1.72 4.98
CA LEU A 149 2.80 0.51 4.55
C LEU A 149 3.12 -0.72 5.41
N GLN A 150 4.38 -0.89 5.83
CA GLN A 150 4.76 -1.95 6.74
C GLN A 150 4.11 -1.79 8.12
N SER A 151 4.01 -0.56 8.62
CA SER A 151 3.29 -0.25 9.86
C SER A 151 1.80 -0.57 9.75
N LEU A 152 1.18 -0.30 8.60
CA LEU A 152 -0.23 -0.62 8.34
C LEU A 152 -0.47 -2.14 8.28
N GLY A 153 0.40 -2.88 7.59
CA GLY A 153 0.30 -4.34 7.47
C GLY A 153 0.57 -5.07 8.79
N SER A 154 1.48 -4.55 9.62
CA SER A 154 1.78 -5.13 10.93
C SER A 154 0.59 -5.02 11.90
N ALA A 155 -0.21 -3.95 11.79
CA ALA A 155 -1.42 -3.79 12.60
C ALA A 155 -2.55 -4.76 12.22
N ALA A 156 -2.52 -5.36 11.04
CA ALA A 156 -3.51 -6.36 10.59
C ALA A 156 -3.13 -7.81 10.90
N GLY A 157 -1.89 -8.06 11.35
CA GLY A 157 -1.33 -9.41 11.55
C GLY A 157 -1.34 -9.93 12.99
N GLU A 158 -1.77 -9.14 13.96
CA GLU A 158 -1.90 -9.57 15.36
C GLU A 158 -3.39 -9.84 15.67
N SER A 159 -3.80 -11.10 15.53
CA SER A 159 -5.09 -11.64 15.98
C SER A 159 -4.89 -13.01 16.59
#